data_AF-A0A927F7Y5-F1
#
_entry.id   AF-A0A927F7Y5-F1
#
_cell.length_a   1.000
_cell.length_b   1.000
_cell.length_c   1.000
_cell.angle_alpha   90.00
_cell.angle_beta   90.00
_cell.angle_gamma   90.00
#
_symmetry.space_group_name_H-M   'P 1'
#
loop_
_entity.id
_entity.type
_entity.pdbx_description
1 polymer ?
#
loop_
_entity_poly.entity_id
_entity_poly.type
_entity_poly.pdbx_seq_one_letter_code
_entity_poly.pdbx_strand_id
1 'polypeptide(L)'
;MTKKRIRHCLKVQLPFCERFRTLTSEKSLKRFKLRIKELTSRSLGVSMEFRLSKLRSYCVGWFHYFKFGFLCREARAWDGWIRRRVRLCYWKMWKLPRTRRRMLIKLGVEPSAVKLASRSRKGYWRLSMNPLVRYALSNAWLEEQGVPSLSELLIVFRHGDQAKV
;
A
#
# COMPACT_ATOMS: atom_id res chain seq x y z
N MET A 1 18.56 21.59 3.06
CA MET A 1 18.57 20.17 2.62
C MET A 1 17.45 19.51 3.42
N THR A 2 16.29 19.02 2.95
CA THR A 2 15.96 18.04 1.89
C THR A 2 14.44 18.18 1.56
N LYS A 3 14.05 19.08 0.64
CA LYS A 3 12.65 19.20 0.16
C LYS A 3 12.52 19.40 -1.35
N LYS A 4 13.59 19.17 -2.13
CA LYS A 4 13.62 19.49 -3.57
C LYS A 4 13.51 18.32 -4.56
N ARG A 5 13.52 17.05 -4.15
CA ARG A 5 13.50 15.91 -5.11
C ARG A 5 12.13 15.31 -5.44
N ILE A 6 11.06 15.59 -4.68
CA ILE A 6 9.72 15.02 -4.95
C ILE A 6 8.98 15.78 -6.08
N ARG A 7 9.42 16.98 -6.45
CA ARG A 7 8.78 17.79 -7.53
C ARG A 7 9.31 17.47 -8.94
N HIS A 8 10.30 16.59 -9.09
CA HIS A 8 10.90 16.28 -10.39
C HIS A 8 10.20 15.13 -11.15
N CYS A 9 9.00 14.72 -10.72
CA CYS A 9 8.21 13.72 -11.43
C CYS A 9 7.02 14.36 -12.21
N LEU A 10 6.80 15.68 -12.08
CA LEU A 10 5.73 16.41 -12.77
C LEU A 10 6.22 17.25 -13.97
N LYS A 11 7.52 17.30 -14.24
CA LYS A 11 8.12 18.09 -15.34
C LYS A 11 8.84 17.27 -16.41
N VAL A 12 8.81 15.95 -16.31
CA VAL A 12 9.24 15.12 -17.44
C VAL A 12 7.98 14.74 -18.20
N GLN A 13 7.62 15.60 -19.14
CA GLN A 13 6.78 15.23 -20.27
C GLN A 13 7.53 14.09 -20.96
N LEU A 14 7.17 12.84 -20.67
CA LEU A 14 7.79 11.66 -21.27
C LEU A 14 6.98 11.30 -22.51
N PRO A 15 7.49 11.54 -23.73
CA PRO A 15 6.89 11.07 -24.96
C PRO A 15 7.34 9.63 -25.22
N PHE A 16 7.02 8.69 -24.34
CA PHE A 16 7.36 7.29 -24.61
C PHE A 16 6.48 6.30 -23.83
N CYS A 17 5.20 6.20 -24.21
CA CYS A 17 4.40 4.98 -23.97
C CYS A 17 3.09 4.95 -24.76
N GLU A 18 3.07 5.33 -26.05
CA GLU A 18 1.85 5.18 -26.87
C GLU A 18 1.83 3.92 -27.73
N ARG A 19 2.98 3.27 -27.98
CA ARG A 19 3.04 2.23 -29.03
C ARG A 19 2.63 0.81 -28.63
N PHE A 20 2.57 0.47 -27.34
CA PHE A 20 2.06 -0.83 -26.91
C PHE A 20 1.23 -0.70 -25.63
N ARG A 21 -0.02 -0.26 -25.76
CA ARG A 21 -1.01 -0.42 -24.69
C ARG A 21 -1.48 -1.88 -24.67
N THR A 22 -0.67 -2.79 -24.15
CA THR A 22 -1.19 -4.11 -23.78
C THR A 22 -2.01 -3.92 -22.51
N LEU A 23 -3.31 -3.68 -22.67
CA LEU A 23 -4.27 -3.67 -21.57
C LEU A 23 -4.15 -5.01 -20.86
N THR A 24 -3.65 -5.01 -19.62
CA THR A 24 -3.67 -6.23 -18.81
C THR A 24 -5.12 -6.72 -18.76
N SER A 25 -5.35 -7.98 -19.17
CA SER A 25 -6.70 -8.54 -19.20
C SER A 25 -7.39 -8.33 -17.84
N GLU A 26 -8.66 -7.92 -17.87
CA GLU A 26 -9.45 -7.73 -16.66
C GLU A 26 -9.45 -8.99 -15.76
N LYS A 27 -9.40 -10.18 -16.38
CA LYS A 27 -9.31 -11.46 -15.69
C LYS A 27 -8.06 -11.52 -14.81
N SER A 28 -6.91 -11.08 -15.33
CA SER A 28 -5.64 -11.04 -14.60
C SER A 28 -5.66 -10.02 -13.46
N LEU A 29 -6.25 -8.84 -13.67
CA LEU A 29 -6.42 -7.82 -12.62
C LEU A 29 -7.35 -8.29 -11.50
N LYS A 30 -8.44 -9.01 -11.85
CA LYS A 30 -9.36 -9.62 -10.89
C LYS A 30 -8.66 -10.70 -10.06
N ARG A 31 -7.87 -11.57 -10.69
CA ARG A 31 -7.03 -12.59 -10.02
C ARG A 31 -6.01 -11.95 -9.08
N PHE A 32 -5.34 -10.87 -9.50
CA PHE A 32 -4.40 -10.12 -8.67
C PHE A 32 -5.07 -9.55 -7.41
N LYS A 33 -6.24 -8.88 -7.56
CA LYS A 33 -7.02 -8.39 -6.42
C LYS A 33 -7.43 -9.52 -5.48
N LEU A 34 -7.88 -10.65 -6.01
CA LEU A 34 -8.30 -11.79 -5.21
C LEU A 34 -7.13 -12.32 -4.39
N ARG A 35 -5.98 -12.54 -5.03
CA ARG A 35 -4.80 -13.07 -4.37
C ARG A 35 -4.28 -12.14 -3.26
N ILE A 36 -4.27 -10.83 -3.48
CA ILE A 36 -3.94 -9.87 -2.41
C ILE A 36 -4.95 -9.95 -1.27
N LYS A 37 -6.25 -10.11 -1.56
CA LYS A 37 -7.27 -10.24 -0.51
C LYS A 37 -7.06 -11.50 0.33
N GLU A 38 -6.63 -12.60 -0.28
CA GLU A 38 -6.29 -13.86 0.40
C GLU A 38 -5.07 -13.68 1.30
N LEU A 39 -3.96 -13.15 0.76
CA LEU A 39 -2.72 -12.91 1.51
C LEU A 39 -2.91 -11.94 2.69
N THR A 40 -3.81 -10.98 2.54
CA THR A 40 -4.14 -9.99 3.59
C THR A 40 -5.35 -10.40 4.44
N SER A 41 -5.85 -11.63 4.29
CA SER A 41 -7.01 -12.12 5.03
C SER A 41 -6.69 -12.32 6.52
N ARG A 42 -7.74 -12.34 7.35
CA ARG A 42 -7.61 -12.51 8.80
C ARG A 42 -7.41 -13.97 9.20
N SER A 43 -7.96 -14.90 8.41
CA SER A 43 -8.06 -16.33 8.71
C SER A 43 -6.73 -17.08 8.61
N LEU A 44 -5.68 -16.47 8.06
CA LEU A 44 -4.40 -17.14 7.86
C LEU A 44 -3.65 -17.48 9.16
N GLY A 45 -3.95 -16.86 10.31
CA GLY A 45 -3.27 -17.15 11.59
C GLY A 45 -1.77 -16.78 11.66
N VAL A 46 -1.16 -16.31 10.58
CA VAL A 46 0.28 -15.97 10.49
C VAL A 46 0.63 -14.58 11.01
N SER A 47 1.91 -14.35 11.33
CA SER A 47 2.46 -13.05 11.75
C SER A 47 2.31 -11.96 10.67
N MET A 48 2.35 -10.69 11.06
CA MET A 48 2.24 -9.58 10.09
C MET A 48 3.45 -9.54 9.15
N GLU A 49 4.64 -9.73 9.69
CA GLU A 49 5.90 -9.74 8.93
C GLU A 49 5.88 -10.77 7.81
N PHE A 50 5.43 -12.00 8.13
CA PHE A 50 5.26 -13.06 7.12
C PHE A 50 4.25 -12.67 6.04
N ARG A 51 3.13 -12.03 6.40
CA ARG A 51 2.14 -11.54 5.41
C ARG A 51 2.75 -10.50 4.48
N LEU A 52 3.50 -9.54 5.03
CA LEU A 52 4.13 -8.48 4.26
C LEU A 52 5.22 -9.03 3.33
N SER A 53 6.02 -9.97 3.82
CA SER A 53 7.01 -10.68 3.00
C SER A 53 6.36 -11.42 1.83
N LYS A 54 5.34 -12.24 2.08
CA LYS A 54 4.60 -12.95 1.02
C LYS A 54 3.89 -11.98 0.05
N LEU A 55 3.30 -10.90 0.57
CA LEU A 55 2.69 -9.86 -0.25
C LEU A 55 3.73 -9.20 -1.16
N ARG A 56 4.91 -8.88 -0.64
CA ARG A 56 6.01 -8.29 -1.40
C ARG A 56 6.49 -9.22 -2.50
N SER A 57 6.80 -10.48 -2.19
CA SER A 57 7.22 -11.48 -3.19
C SER A 57 6.18 -11.64 -4.29
N TYR A 58 4.89 -11.69 -3.93
CA TYR A 58 3.80 -11.79 -4.90
C TYR A 58 3.70 -10.55 -5.79
N CYS A 59 3.74 -9.34 -5.21
CA CYS A 59 3.69 -8.09 -5.96
C CYS A 59 4.88 -7.94 -6.92
N VAL A 60 6.10 -8.32 -6.50
CA VAL A 60 7.29 -8.28 -7.35
C VAL A 60 7.17 -9.26 -8.51
N GLY A 61 6.83 -10.52 -8.24
CA GLY A 61 6.69 -11.53 -9.30
C GLY A 61 5.59 -11.18 -10.30
N TRP A 62 4.44 -10.70 -9.79
CA TRP A 62 3.35 -10.23 -10.64
C TRP A 62 3.76 -9.01 -11.47
N PHE A 63 4.43 -8.03 -10.86
CA PHE A 63 4.92 -6.85 -11.58
C PHE A 63 5.91 -7.23 -12.68
N HIS A 64 6.87 -8.12 -12.42
CA HIS A 64 7.85 -8.53 -13.43
C HIS A 64 7.22 -9.13 -14.69
N TYR A 65 6.10 -9.84 -14.53
CA TYR A 65 5.34 -10.39 -15.66
C TYR A 65 4.55 -9.31 -16.42
N PHE A 66 3.89 -8.39 -15.70
CA PHE A 66 2.98 -7.39 -16.29
C PHE A 66 3.61 -6.00 -16.54
N LYS A 67 4.90 -5.81 -16.27
CA LYS A 67 5.62 -4.51 -16.27
C LYS A 67 5.45 -3.68 -17.54
N PHE A 68 5.36 -4.31 -18.71
CA PHE A 68 5.23 -3.64 -20.00
C PHE A 68 3.85 -3.00 -20.23
N GLY A 69 2.82 -3.44 -19.50
CA GLY A 69 1.45 -2.95 -19.64
C GLY A 69 1.06 -1.83 -18.66
N PHE A 70 1.97 -1.36 -17.79
CA PHE A 70 1.63 -0.47 -16.67
C PHE A 70 1.97 1.01 -16.90
N LEU A 71 0.95 1.85 -16.73
CA LEU A 71 1.12 3.31 -16.59
C LEU A 71 1.39 3.68 -15.13
N CYS A 72 2.17 4.75 -14.92
CA CYS A 72 2.44 5.29 -13.57
C CYS A 72 1.15 5.63 -12.80
N ARG A 73 0.11 6.11 -13.49
CA ARG A 73 -1.19 6.42 -12.88
C ARG A 73 -1.87 5.17 -12.31
N GLU A 74 -1.83 4.07 -13.05
CA GLU A 74 -2.42 2.80 -12.63
C GLU A 74 -1.64 2.22 -11.45
N ALA A 75 -0.31 2.20 -11.54
CA ALA A 75 0.55 1.74 -10.45
C ALA A 75 0.25 2.49 -9.13
N ARG A 76 0.10 3.82 -9.17
CA ARG A 76 -0.28 4.62 -7.99
C ARG A 76 -1.68 4.26 -7.45
N ALA A 77 -2.65 4.00 -8.32
CA ALA A 77 -3.99 3.60 -7.90
C ALA A 77 -3.97 2.24 -7.18
N TRP A 78 -3.20 1.29 -7.70
CA TRP A 78 -2.98 -0.01 -7.07
C TRP A 78 -2.25 0.11 -5.73
N ASP A 79 -1.22 0.94 -5.64
CA ASP A 79 -0.50 1.19 -4.40
C ASP A 79 -1.41 1.78 -3.32
N GLY A 80 -2.27 2.73 -3.70
CA GLY A 80 -3.29 3.27 -2.80
C GLY A 80 -4.23 2.18 -2.27
N TRP A 81 -4.64 1.26 -3.14
CA TRP A 81 -5.51 0.14 -2.77
C TRP A 81 -4.80 -0.88 -1.86
N ILE A 82 -3.54 -1.25 -2.18
CA ILE A 82 -2.71 -2.17 -1.40
C ILE A 82 -2.45 -1.60 -0.01
N ARG A 83 -1.96 -0.35 0.10
CA ARG A 83 -1.71 0.32 1.38
C ARG A 83 -2.98 0.38 2.23
N ARG A 84 -4.14 0.71 1.63
CA ARG A 84 -5.44 0.70 2.33
C ARG A 84 -5.83 -0.70 2.82
N ARG A 85 -5.49 -1.75 2.06
CA ARG A 85 -5.74 -3.14 2.45
C ARG A 85 -4.85 -3.57 3.61
N VAL A 86 -3.58 -3.20 3.60
CA VAL A 86 -2.66 -3.44 4.72
C VAL A 86 -3.13 -2.71 5.98
N ARG A 87 -3.55 -1.44 5.89
CA ARG A 87 -4.18 -0.73 7.01
C ARG A 87 -5.40 -1.46 7.57
N LEU A 88 -6.25 -1.99 6.70
CA LEU A 88 -7.38 -2.83 7.12
C LEU A 88 -6.90 -4.10 7.84
N CYS A 89 -5.80 -4.71 7.42
CA CYS A 89 -5.23 -5.90 8.05
C CYS A 89 -4.77 -5.61 9.49
N TYR A 90 -4.00 -4.54 9.69
CA TYR A 90 -3.63 -4.03 11.02
C TYR A 90 -4.87 -3.77 11.88
N TRP A 91 -5.86 -3.07 11.30
CA TRP A 91 -7.08 -2.74 12.03
C TRP A 91 -7.89 -3.97 12.46
N LYS A 92 -7.93 -5.02 11.62
CA LYS A 92 -8.58 -6.30 11.95
C LYS A 92 -7.81 -7.08 13.01
N MET A 93 -6.48 -6.97 13.02
CA MET A 93 -5.61 -7.56 14.04
C MET A 93 -5.89 -6.94 15.41
N TRP A 94 -6.08 -5.62 15.45
CA TRP A 94 -6.52 -4.89 16.64
C TRP A 94 -8.02 -5.09 16.90
N LYS A 95 -8.44 -6.32 17.23
CA LYS A 95 -9.86 -6.70 17.43
C LYS A 95 -10.52 -5.85 18.52
N LEU A 96 -9.85 -5.68 19.66
CA LEU A 96 -10.39 -5.06 20.86
C LEU A 96 -10.22 -3.53 20.82
N PRO A 97 -11.22 -2.75 21.24
CA PRO A 97 -11.10 -1.28 21.30
C PRO A 97 -9.94 -0.81 22.18
N ARG A 98 -9.66 -1.52 23.28
CA ARG A 98 -8.53 -1.24 24.18
C ARG A 98 -7.19 -1.39 23.44
N THR A 99 -7.04 -2.44 22.65
CA THR A 99 -5.84 -2.69 21.83
C THR A 99 -5.68 -1.64 20.73
N ARG A 100 -6.77 -1.28 20.02
CA ARG A 100 -6.73 -0.19 19.02
C ARG A 100 -6.24 1.11 19.64
N ARG A 101 -6.78 1.46 20.81
CA ARG A 101 -6.37 2.67 21.53
C ARG A 101 -4.88 2.64 21.88
N ARG A 102 -4.41 1.54 22.48
CA ARG A 102 -3.00 1.36 22.85
C ARG A 102 -2.07 1.48 21.64
N MET A 103 -2.40 0.82 20.54
CA MET A 103 -1.56 0.83 19.34
C MET A 103 -1.54 2.20 18.64
N LEU A 104 -2.68 2.89 18.57
CA LEU A 104 -2.72 4.25 18.01
C LEU A 104 -1.91 5.25 18.84
N ILE A 105 -1.98 5.15 20.17
CA ILE A 105 -1.14 5.99 21.06
C ILE A 105 0.33 5.65 20.89
N LYS A 106 0.68 4.35 20.77
CA LYS A 106 2.06 3.91 20.49
C LYS A 106 2.61 4.45 19.16
N LEU A 107 1.74 4.68 18.17
CA LEU A 107 2.08 5.28 16.88
C LEU A 107 2.08 6.83 16.92
N GLY A 108 1.98 7.45 18.10
CA GLY A 108 2.11 8.90 18.26
C GLY A 108 0.80 9.70 18.07
N VAL A 109 -0.37 9.04 18.14
CA VAL A 109 -1.64 9.76 18.14
C VAL A 109 -2.01 10.23 19.55
N GLU A 110 -2.41 11.49 19.65
CA GLU A 110 -2.86 12.11 20.90
C GLU A 110 -4.07 11.33 21.51
N PRO A 111 -4.06 11.02 22.82
CA PRO A 111 -5.06 10.14 23.44
C PRO A 111 -6.52 10.58 23.33
N SER A 112 -6.81 11.90 23.31
CA SER A 112 -8.17 12.43 23.20
C SER A 112 -8.77 12.12 21.82
N ALA A 113 -8.00 12.29 20.75
CA ALA A 113 -8.42 12.02 19.37
C ALA A 113 -8.72 10.52 19.13
N VAL A 114 -7.96 9.63 19.79
CA VAL A 114 -8.07 8.17 19.60
C VAL A 114 -9.42 7.61 20.07
N LYS A 115 -10.11 8.27 21.02
CA LYS A 115 -11.37 7.78 21.60
C LYS A 115 -12.43 7.57 20.52
N LEU A 116 -12.53 8.50 19.56
CA LEU A 116 -13.51 8.46 18.47
C LEU A 116 -13.24 7.32 17.48
N ALA A 117 -11.97 7.12 17.10
CA ALA A 117 -11.60 6.11 16.12
C ALA A 117 -11.64 4.68 16.70
N SER A 118 -11.18 4.49 17.94
CA SER A 118 -11.02 3.16 18.56
C SER A 118 -12.35 2.43 18.80
N ARG A 119 -13.39 3.17 19.21
CA ARG A 119 -14.74 2.64 19.52
C ARG A 119 -15.74 2.81 18.38
N SER A 120 -15.30 3.29 17.22
CA SER A 120 -16.19 3.52 16.08
C SER A 120 -16.92 2.24 15.65
N ARG A 121 -18.22 2.36 15.36
CA ARG A 121 -19.06 1.29 14.80
C ARG A 121 -18.92 1.15 13.27
N LYS A 122 -18.11 2.00 12.63
CA LYS A 122 -17.91 1.94 11.18
C LYS A 122 -17.15 0.67 10.77
N GLY A 123 -17.46 0.14 9.60
CA GLY A 123 -16.81 -1.07 9.08
C GLY A 123 -15.30 -0.89 8.84
N TYR A 124 -14.56 -2.00 8.83
CA TYR A 124 -13.09 -1.99 8.74
C TYR A 124 -12.54 -1.30 7.50
N TRP A 125 -13.21 -1.45 6.34
CA TRP A 125 -12.79 -0.77 5.09
C TRP A 125 -13.00 0.74 5.14
N ARG A 126 -14.01 1.20 5.88
CA ARG A 126 -14.22 2.64 6.11
C ARG A 126 -13.17 3.20 7.08
N LEU A 127 -12.84 2.44 8.13
CA LEU A 127 -11.83 2.83 9.11
C LEU A 127 -10.41 2.86 8.56
N SER A 128 -10.06 2.02 7.59
CA SER A 128 -8.75 2.07 6.94
C SER A 128 -8.49 3.37 6.14
N MET A 129 -9.54 4.15 5.85
CA MET A 129 -9.46 5.46 5.20
C MET A 129 -9.66 6.62 6.18
N ASN A 130 -9.94 6.35 7.46
CA ASN A 130 -10.14 7.38 8.46
C ASN A 130 -8.87 8.25 8.59
N PRO A 131 -8.97 9.59 8.63
CA PRO A 131 -7.81 10.48 8.74
C PRO A 131 -6.87 10.13 9.90
N LEU A 132 -7.41 9.80 11.06
CA LEU A 132 -6.64 9.43 12.25
C LEU A 132 -5.87 8.13 12.03
N VAL A 133 -6.52 7.13 11.42
CA VAL A 133 -5.87 5.84 11.11
C VAL A 133 -4.81 6.00 10.03
N ARG A 134 -5.04 6.88 9.05
CA ARG A 134 -4.06 7.21 8.00
C ARG A 134 -2.87 7.99 8.55
N TYR A 135 -3.11 8.83 9.55
CA TYR A 135 -2.06 9.55 10.26
C TYR A 135 -1.18 8.58 11.05
N ALA A 136 -1.80 7.70 11.86
CA ALA A 136 -1.09 6.69 12.64
C ALA A 136 -0.35 5.67 11.75
N LEU A 137 -1.04 5.11 10.77
CA LEU A 137 -0.49 4.18 9.77
C LEU A 137 -0.15 4.97 8.50
N SER A 138 0.80 5.90 8.65
CA SER A 138 1.26 6.78 7.58
C SER A 138 1.85 5.99 6.40
N ASN A 139 1.95 6.60 5.23
CA ASN A 139 2.57 5.92 4.07
C ASN A 139 4.04 5.62 4.35
N ALA A 140 4.76 6.55 4.99
CA ALA A 140 6.15 6.38 5.40
C ALA A 140 6.30 5.20 6.38
N TRP A 141 5.45 5.12 7.40
CA TRP A 141 5.46 4.00 8.32
C TRP A 141 5.18 2.66 7.62
N LEU A 142 4.25 2.62 6.66
CA LEU A 142 3.98 1.41 5.88
C LEU A 142 5.17 1.01 4.99
N GLU A 143 5.91 1.98 4.45
CA GLU A 143 7.14 1.75 3.69
C GLU A 143 8.25 1.18 4.58
N GLU A 144 8.42 1.70 5.80
CA GLU A 144 9.33 1.16 6.82
C GLU A 144 8.97 -0.28 7.21
N GLN A 145 7.68 -0.61 7.28
CA GLN A 145 7.23 -1.99 7.51
C GLN A 145 7.42 -2.92 6.30
N GLY A 146 7.88 -2.41 5.16
CA GLY A 146 8.16 -3.20 3.96
C GLY A 146 6.94 -3.50 3.08
N VAL A 147 5.89 -2.66 3.13
CA VAL A 147 4.76 -2.77 2.20
C VAL A 147 5.23 -2.50 0.77
N PRO A 148 4.96 -3.37 -0.21
CA PRO A 148 5.41 -3.17 -1.58
C PRO A 148 4.70 -1.99 -2.25
N SER A 149 5.45 -1.21 -3.04
CA SER A 149 4.92 -0.21 -3.97
C SER A 149 5.26 -0.61 -5.41
N LEU A 150 4.23 -0.79 -6.23
CA LEU A 150 4.35 -1.01 -7.67
C LEU A 150 4.92 0.22 -8.38
N SER A 151 4.62 1.43 -7.88
CA SER A 151 5.20 2.66 -8.43
C SER A 151 6.71 2.68 -8.29
N GLU A 152 7.24 2.28 -7.14
CA GLU A 152 8.68 2.14 -6.92
C GLU A 152 9.31 1.09 -7.84
N LEU A 153 8.67 -0.08 -7.97
CA LEU A 153 9.14 -1.12 -8.89
C LEU A 153 9.15 -0.65 -10.35
N LEU A 154 8.18 0.17 -10.75
CA LEU A 154 8.11 0.76 -12.08
C LEU A 154 9.22 1.79 -12.32
N ILE A 155 9.54 2.60 -11.31
CA ILE A 155 10.65 3.56 -11.38
C ILE A 155 11.97 2.80 -11.54
N VAL A 156 12.21 1.79 -10.71
CA VAL A 156 13.41 0.94 -10.81
C VAL A 156 13.51 0.26 -12.17
N PHE A 157 12.39 -0.29 -12.68
CA PHE A 157 12.38 -0.92 -14.00
C PHE A 157 12.69 0.05 -15.14
N ARG A 158 12.21 1.30 -15.07
CA ARG A 158 12.39 2.31 -16.13
C ARG A 158 13.76 2.98 -16.10
N HIS A 159 14.32 3.19 -14.92
CA HIS A 159 15.55 3.97 -14.71
C HIS A 159 16.76 3.11 -14.32
N GLY A 160 16.57 1.80 -14.17
CA GLY A 160 17.60 0.89 -13.65
C GLY A 160 17.84 1.05 -12.14
N ASP A 161 18.76 0.24 -11.61
CA ASP A 161 19.07 0.21 -10.16
C ASP A 161 19.67 1.51 -9.61
N GLN A 162 20.04 2.46 -10.49
CA GLN A 162 20.54 3.79 -10.11
C GLN A 162 19.47 4.70 -9.48
N ALA A 163 18.20 4.28 -9.44
CA ALA A 163 17.07 5.10 -8.98
C ALA A 163 16.74 5.00 -7.49
N LYS A 164 17.46 4.18 -6.70
CA LYS A 164 17.32 4.15 -5.23
C LYS A 164 18.37 5.06 -4.59
N VAL A 165 18.05 6.35 -4.46
CA VAL A 165 18.78 7.34 -3.63
C VAL A 165 17.83 8.00 -2.66
#